data_AF-A0A956BED9-F1
#
_entry.id   AF-A0A956BED9-F1
#
_cell.length_a   1.000
_cell.length_b   1.000
_cell.length_c   1.000
_cell.angle_alpha   90.00
_cell.angle_beta   90.00
_cell.angle_gamma   90.00
#
_symmetry.space_group_name_H-M   'P 1'
#
loop_
_entity.id
_entity.type
_entity.pdbx_description
1 polymer ?
#
loop_
_entity_poly.entity_id
_entity_poly.type
_entity_poly.pdbx_seq_one_letter_code
_entity_poly.pdbx_strand_id
1 'polypeptide(L)'
;MNISKTTTNFAEARGLSVYIDEDTSILWIGAESENIGEDICCYLANDNGTFTWKGNVWLPTDTKEELPATIRNEKHLREVIDFISNDATVIKELAA
;
A
#
# COMPACT_ATOMS: atom_id res chain seq x y z
N MET A 1 11.01 3.69 11.14
CA MET A 1 11.52 2.96 9.96
C MET A 1 11.01 3.68 8.75
N ASN A 2 11.81 3.89 7.70
CA ASN A 2 11.38 4.65 6.53
C ASN A 2 11.40 3.75 5.31
N ILE A 3 10.41 3.91 4.44
CA ILE A 3 10.38 3.24 3.14
C ILE A 3 11.42 3.87 2.23
N SER A 4 12.15 3.04 1.47
CA SER A 4 13.16 3.54 0.55
C SER A 4 12.55 4.36 -0.59
N LYS A 5 13.32 5.32 -1.11
CA LYS A 5 12.94 6.09 -2.31
C LYS A 5 12.64 5.21 -3.52
N THR A 6 13.29 4.05 -3.60
CA THR A 6 13.03 3.08 -4.67
C THR A 6 11.60 2.56 -4.61
N THR A 7 11.07 2.33 -3.42
CA THR A 7 9.71 1.82 -3.23
C THR A 7 8.67 2.94 -3.34
N THR A 8 8.94 4.15 -2.83
CA THR A 8 8.03 5.30 -3.02
C THR A 8 7.88 5.65 -4.50
N ASN A 9 8.99 5.81 -5.23
CA ASN A 9 8.93 6.11 -6.67
C ASN A 9 8.27 4.99 -7.49
N PHE A 10 8.39 3.73 -7.04
CA PHE A 10 7.74 2.59 -7.69
C PHE A 10 6.21 2.64 -7.54
N ALA A 11 5.71 3.07 -6.38
CA ALA A 11 4.29 3.29 -6.13
C ALA A 11 3.77 4.49 -6.93
N GLU A 12 4.48 5.62 -6.90
CA GLU A 12 4.10 6.85 -7.59
C GLU A 12 3.96 6.63 -9.11
N ALA A 13 4.87 5.86 -9.72
CA ALA A 13 4.80 5.50 -11.14
C ALA A 13 3.55 4.67 -11.51
N ARG A 14 2.78 4.21 -10.51
CA ARG A 14 1.52 3.46 -10.63
C ARG A 14 0.31 4.24 -10.11
N GLY A 15 0.47 5.53 -9.81
CA GLY A 15 -0.58 6.38 -9.24
C GLY A 15 -0.88 6.10 -7.76
N LEU A 16 0.00 5.36 -7.07
CA LEU A 16 -0.14 5.01 -5.66
C LEU A 16 0.86 5.78 -4.79
N SER A 17 0.53 5.92 -3.52
CA SER A 17 1.44 6.41 -2.49
C SER A 17 1.72 5.31 -1.47
N VAL A 18 2.91 5.36 -0.85
CA VAL A 18 3.27 4.45 0.24
C VAL A 18 4.16 5.18 1.24
N TYR A 19 3.78 5.15 2.51
CA TYR A 19 4.51 5.81 3.58
C TYR A 19 4.31 5.07 4.91
N ILE A 20 5.20 5.31 5.87
CA ILE A 20 5.04 4.86 7.25
C ILE A 20 4.75 6.07 8.10
N ASP A 21 3.64 6.05 8.82
CA ASP A 21 3.34 6.99 9.88
C ASP A 21 4.24 6.69 11.09
N GLU A 22 5.10 7.65 11.44
CA GLU A 22 6.10 7.51 12.50
C GLU A 22 5.47 7.39 13.91
N ASP A 23 4.30 7.97 14.13
CA ASP A 23 3.64 7.96 15.44
C ASP A 23 2.91 6.63 15.69
N THR A 24 2.38 6.03 14.63
CA THR A 24 1.55 4.82 14.73
C THR A 24 2.24 3.55 14.26
N SER A 25 3.41 3.67 13.63
CA SER A 25 4.13 2.58 12.95
C SER A 25 3.24 1.85 11.94
N ILE A 26 2.33 2.58 11.28
CA ILE A 26 1.47 2.03 10.23
C ILE A 26 2.08 2.35 8.87
N LEU A 27 2.24 1.32 8.05
CA LEU A 27 2.44 1.47 6.62
C LEU A 27 1.09 1.65 5.93
N TRP A 28 0.93 2.79 5.29
CA TRP A 28 -0.23 3.12 4.46
C TRP A 28 0.10 2.92 3.00
N ILE A 29 -0.84 2.35 2.25
CA ILE A 29 -0.86 2.33 0.79
C ILE A 29 -2.09 3.11 0.38
N GLY A 30 -1.88 4.19 -0.37
CA GLY A 30 -2.94 5.12 -0.78
C GLY A 30 -2.84 5.45 -2.26
N ALA A 31 -3.65 6.41 -2.69
CA ALA A 31 -3.47 7.06 -3.98
C ALA A 31 -2.40 8.16 -3.88
N GLU A 32 -1.76 8.48 -5.00
CA GLU A 32 -0.92 9.68 -5.10
C GLU A 32 -1.78 10.95 -5.23
N SER A 33 -3.01 10.82 -5.72
CA SER A 33 -3.95 11.92 -5.92
C SER A 33 -4.57 12.41 -4.61
N GLU A 34 -4.44 13.71 -4.31
CA GLU A 34 -5.06 14.38 -3.15
C GLU A 34 -6.61 14.38 -3.20
N ASN A 35 -7.22 14.10 -4.36
CA ASN A 35 -8.68 14.01 -4.48
C ASN A 35 -9.25 12.74 -3.83
N ILE A 36 -8.41 11.72 -3.63
CA ILE A 36 -8.78 10.46 -2.99
C ILE A 36 -8.43 10.61 -1.52
N GLY A 37 -9.39 11.09 -0.75
CA GLY A 37 -9.21 11.48 0.65
C GLY A 37 -8.99 10.33 1.65
N GLU A 38 -8.90 9.08 1.18
CA GLU A 38 -8.70 7.91 2.01
C GLU A 38 -7.64 6.97 1.42
N ASP A 39 -6.71 6.50 2.25
CA ASP A 39 -5.79 5.42 1.91
C ASP A 39 -6.54 4.14 1.54
N ILE A 40 -5.92 3.27 0.74
CA ILE A 40 -6.52 2.04 0.22
C ILE A 40 -6.54 0.93 1.29
N CYS A 41 -5.38 0.69 1.90
CA CYS A 41 -5.19 -0.33 2.93
C CYS A 41 -3.95 -0.05 3.77
N CYS A 42 -3.78 -0.81 4.86
CA CYS A 42 -2.65 -0.62 5.74
C CYS A 42 -2.10 -1.89 6.40
N TYR A 43 -0.83 -1.80 6.73
CA TYR A 43 -0.05 -2.83 7.43
C TYR A 43 0.61 -2.21 8.67
N LEU A 44 0.79 -2.99 9.72
CA LEU A 44 1.68 -2.65 10.83
C LEU A 44 3.14 -2.81 10.37
N ALA A 45 3.96 -1.78 10.50
CA ALA A 45 5.40 -1.84 10.28
C ALA A 45 6.09 -2.38 11.54
N ASN A 46 6.75 -3.53 11.42
CA ASN A 46 7.43 -4.19 12.52
C ASN A 46 8.91 -3.80 12.58
N ASP A 47 9.49 -3.81 13.78
CA ASP A 47 10.91 -3.48 14.01
C ASP A 47 11.89 -4.35 13.22
N ASN A 48 11.48 -5.55 12.82
CA ASN A 48 12.31 -6.50 12.06
C ASN A 48 12.30 -6.27 10.53
N GLY A 49 11.64 -5.22 10.03
CA GLY A 49 11.56 -4.90 8.60
C GLY A 49 10.45 -5.61 7.83
N THR A 50 9.56 -6.33 8.53
CA THR A 50 8.35 -6.92 7.95
C THR A 50 7.15 -6.02 8.15
N PHE A 51 6.08 -6.25 7.37
CA PHE A 51 4.80 -5.56 7.52
C PHE A 51 3.68 -6.58 7.67
N THR A 52 2.80 -6.42 8.66
CA THR A 52 1.71 -7.37 8.93
C THR A 52 0.36 -6.73 8.66
N TRP A 53 -0.55 -7.44 8.01
CA TRP A 53 -1.86 -6.90 7.66
C TRP A 53 -2.56 -6.26 8.86
N LYS A 54 -3.07 -5.03 8.69
CA LYS A 54 -3.74 -4.28 9.75
C LYS A 54 -5.17 -3.90 9.38
N GLY A 55 -5.41 -3.44 8.17
CA GLY A 55 -6.73 -2.94 7.81
C GLY A 55 -6.95 -2.82 6.32
N ASN A 56 -8.21 -3.05 5.94
CA ASN A 56 -8.75 -2.62 4.67
C ASN A 56 -9.50 -1.31 4.90
N VAL A 57 -9.38 -0.36 3.97
CA VAL A 57 -10.26 0.81 3.95
C VAL A 57 -11.34 0.59 2.91
N TRP A 58 -10.94 0.41 1.64
CA TRP A 58 -11.90 0.26 0.54
C TRP A 58 -11.45 -0.68 -0.58
N LEU A 59 -10.40 -1.50 -0.40
CA LEU A 59 -10.08 -2.53 -1.39
C LEU A 59 -11.30 -3.44 -1.64
N PRO A 60 -11.55 -3.83 -2.90
CA PRO A 60 -12.50 -4.88 -3.20
C PRO A 60 -12.17 -6.16 -2.43
N THR A 61 -13.20 -6.93 -2.09
CA THR A 61 -13.03 -8.14 -1.25
C THR A 61 -12.10 -9.15 -1.92
N ASP A 62 -12.28 -9.41 -3.22
CA ASP A 62 -11.45 -10.38 -3.96
C ASP A 62 -9.98 -9.96 -3.97
N THR A 63 -9.69 -8.67 -4.20
CA THR A 63 -8.33 -8.11 -4.16
C THR A 63 -7.71 -8.23 -2.77
N LYS A 64 -8.48 -7.90 -1.73
CA LYS A 64 -8.04 -7.94 -0.33
C LYS A 64 -7.65 -9.36 0.09
N GLU A 65 -8.44 -10.38 -0.27
CA GLU A 65 -8.19 -11.77 0.15
C GLU A 65 -6.92 -12.38 -0.49
N GLU A 66 -6.47 -11.83 -1.62
CA GLU A 66 -5.20 -12.23 -2.26
C GLU A 66 -3.96 -11.57 -1.60
N LEU A 67 -4.16 -10.57 -0.75
CA LEU A 67 -3.05 -9.86 -0.11
C LEU A 67 -2.38 -10.72 0.97
N PRO A 68 -1.04 -10.71 1.06
CA PRO A 68 -0.33 -11.50 2.05
C PRO A 68 -0.58 -10.94 3.45
N ALA A 69 -0.88 -11.82 4.41
CA ALA A 69 -0.94 -11.44 5.83
C ALA A 69 0.40 -10.85 6.34
N THR A 70 1.52 -11.20 5.71
CA THR A 70 2.85 -10.67 6.05
C THR A 70 3.68 -10.36 4.80
N ILE A 71 4.09 -9.10 4.68
CA ILE A 71 5.07 -8.62 3.72
C ILE A 71 6.47 -8.75 4.35
N ARG A 72 7.40 -9.39 3.64
CA ARG A 72 8.68 -9.86 4.21
C ARG A 72 9.77 -8.80 4.19
N ASN A 73 9.66 -7.85 3.26
CA ASN A 73 10.62 -6.78 3.01
C ASN A 73 10.06 -5.87 1.89
N GLU A 74 10.78 -4.81 1.56
CA GLU A 74 10.38 -3.86 0.50
C GLU A 74 10.30 -4.48 -0.91
N LYS A 75 11.01 -5.57 -1.21
CA LYS A 75 10.82 -6.27 -2.50
C LYS A 75 9.43 -6.89 -2.57
N HIS A 76 9.01 -7.59 -1.52
CA HIS A 76 7.67 -8.15 -1.41
C HIS A 76 6.60 -7.04 -1.35
N LEU A 77 6.90 -5.89 -0.73
CA LEU A 77 6.00 -4.74 -0.72
C LEU A 77 5.74 -4.21 -2.15
N ARG A 78 6.78 -4.11 -2.99
CA ARG A 78 6.59 -3.71 -4.38
C ARG A 78 5.77 -4.73 -5.19
N GLU A 79 5.87 -6.02 -4.89
CA GLU A 79 5.00 -7.05 -5.49
C GLU A 79 3.53 -6.82 -5.10
N VAL A 80 3.25 -6.43 -3.85
CA VAL A 80 1.90 -6.06 -3.37
C VAL A 80 1.39 -4.78 -4.03
N ILE A 81 2.23 -3.74 -4.12
CA ILE A 81 1.88 -2.47 -4.78
C ILE A 81 1.55 -2.71 -6.25
N ASP A 82 2.35 -3.53 -6.95
CA ASP A 82 2.11 -3.88 -8.35
C ASP A 82 0.78 -4.62 -8.51
N PHE A 83 0.48 -5.58 -7.63
CA PHE A 83 -0.79 -6.28 -7.61
C PHE A 83 -1.99 -5.32 -7.43
N ILE A 84 -1.96 -4.47 -6.41
CA ILE A 84 -3.04 -3.50 -6.12
C ILE A 84 -3.24 -2.54 -7.29
N SER A 85 -2.15 -2.04 -7.90
CA SER A 85 -2.23 -1.10 -9.01
C SER A 85 -2.86 -1.66 -10.29
N ASN A 86 -2.96 -2.98 -10.41
CA ASN A 86 -3.57 -3.66 -11.56
C ASN A 86 -5.05 -4.02 -11.32
N ASP A 87 -5.61 -3.71 -10.16
CA ASP A 87 -7.02 -3.95 -9.87
C ASP A 87 -7.91 -2.93 -10.59
N ALA A 88 -8.94 -3.40 -11.29
CA ALA A 88 -9.81 -2.56 -12.11
C ALA A 88 -10.62 -1.54 -11.30
N THR A 89 -10.99 -1.86 -10.07
CA THR A 89 -11.69 -0.93 -9.17
C THR A 89 -10.73 0.16 -8.73
N VAL A 90 -9.51 -0.23 -8.30
CA VAL A 90 -8.48 0.73 -7.89
C VAL A 90 -8.14 1.67 -9.04
N ILE A 91 -7.88 1.15 -10.25
CA ILE A 91 -7.60 1.97 -11.43
C ILE A 91 -8.70 2.99 -11.70
N LYS A 92 -9.97 2.59 -11.55
CA LYS A 92 -11.11 3.47 -11.78
C LYS A 92 -11.16 4.60 -10.75
N GLU A 93 -10.93 4.30 -9.47
CA GLU A 93 -10.88 5.32 -8.42
C GLU A 93 -9.70 6.28 -8.64
N LEU A 94 -8.53 5.76 -9.02
CA LEU A 94 -7.35 6.59 -9.34
C LEU A 94 -7.54 7.53 -10.54
N ALA A 95 -8.49 7.23 -11.42
CA ALA A 95 -8.80 8.04 -12.60
C ALA A 95 -9.95 9.05 -12.39
N ALA A 96 -10.60 9.04 -11.22
CA ALA A 96 -11.72 9.91 -10.87
C ALA A 96 -11.25 11.27 -10.33
#